data_AF-A0A8H9FSW4-F1
#
_entry.id   AF-A0A8H9FSW4-F1
#
_cell.length_a   1.000
_cell.length_b   1.000
_cell.length_c   1.000
_cell.angle_alpha   90.00
_cell.angle_beta   90.00
_cell.angle_gamma   90.00
#
_symmetry.space_group_name_H-M   'P 1'
#
loop_
_entity.id
_entity.type
_entity.pdbx_description
1 polymer ?
#
loop_
_entity_poly.entity_id
_entity_poly.type
_entity_poly.pdbx_seq_one_letter_code
_entity_poly.pdbx_strand_id
1 'polypeptide(L)'
;MAERRDRAPRLDQPREARRQFISRPEALTEEAFGVLSERFARYMGTAYFLIGMTIFVLAWVLWNLLAPSDWRFDEYPFIFLTLMLSLQASYAAPLILLAQNRQADRDRVALEQDRTRDERNLADTEFLTREVAALRIAMRDSATRDFVRGELRDLLDEMEERGLVVGRLAPDDRDASDTARTRPDEGGSHRST
;
A
#
# COMPACT_ATOMS: atom_id res chain seq x y z
N MET A 1 -66.74 8.97 -27.20
CA MET A 1 -65.52 9.61 -27.71
C MET A 1 -64.34 8.97 -27.00
N ALA A 2 -63.60 8.09 -27.68
CA ALA A 2 -62.41 7.44 -27.12
C ALA A 2 -61.21 7.84 -27.97
N GLU A 3 -60.38 8.72 -27.40
CA GLU A 3 -59.17 9.27 -28.00
C GLU A 3 -58.05 8.23 -27.87
N ARG A 4 -57.66 7.60 -28.98
CA ARG A 4 -56.48 6.72 -29.04
C ARG A 4 -55.24 7.59 -29.02
N ARG A 5 -54.56 7.68 -27.87
CA ARG A 5 -53.23 8.28 -27.76
C ARG A 5 -52.18 7.28 -28.25
N ASP A 6 -51.60 7.59 -29.41
CA ASP A 6 -50.37 6.98 -29.91
C ASP A 6 -49.23 7.15 -28.91
N ARG A 7 -48.76 6.05 -28.34
CA ARG A 7 -47.49 6.02 -27.59
C ARG A 7 -46.35 5.77 -28.58
N ALA A 8 -45.67 6.84 -28.97
CA ALA A 8 -44.41 6.75 -29.71
C ALA A 8 -43.36 5.95 -28.90
N PRO A 9 -42.55 5.10 -29.56
CA PRO A 9 -41.47 4.37 -28.90
C PRO A 9 -40.33 5.33 -28.55
N ARG A 10 -39.93 5.34 -27.27
CA ARG A 10 -38.85 6.17 -26.72
C ARG A 10 -37.50 5.77 -27.33
N LEU A 11 -36.89 6.70 -28.07
CA LEU A 11 -35.59 6.61 -28.72
C LEU A 11 -34.44 6.97 -27.76
N ASP A 12 -34.37 6.34 -26.59
CA ASP A 12 -33.36 6.69 -25.59
C ASP A 12 -32.71 5.47 -24.93
N GLN A 13 -32.45 4.45 -25.74
CA GLN A 13 -31.52 3.39 -25.39
C GLN A 13 -30.33 3.50 -26.35
N PRO A 14 -29.12 3.85 -25.88
CA PRO A 14 -27.95 3.75 -26.71
C PRO A 14 -27.81 2.27 -27.09
N ARG A 15 -28.01 1.97 -28.37
CA ARG A 15 -27.68 0.67 -28.95
C ARG A 15 -26.19 0.45 -28.73
N GLU A 16 -25.84 -0.42 -27.78
CA GLU A 16 -24.51 -1.01 -27.72
C GLU A 16 -24.27 -1.68 -29.07
N ALA A 17 -23.44 -1.04 -29.89
CA ALA A 17 -22.98 -1.59 -31.15
C ALA A 17 -22.23 -2.87 -30.82
N ARG A 18 -22.93 -3.99 -30.99
CA ARG A 18 -22.43 -5.36 -30.88
C ARG A 18 -21.27 -5.55 -31.85
N ARG A 19 -20.08 -5.14 -31.43
CA ARG A 19 -18.82 -5.38 -32.12
C ARG A 19 -18.31 -6.77 -31.71
N GLN A 20 -19.09 -7.80 -32.01
CA GLN A 20 -18.75 -9.20 -31.77
C GLN A 20 -18.60 -9.93 -33.10
N PHE A 21 -17.46 -9.79 -33.80
CA PHE A 21 -17.11 -10.71 -34.90
C PHE A 21 -15.60 -10.86 -35.17
N ILE A 22 -14.73 -10.58 -34.21
CA ILE A 22 -13.34 -11.08 -34.27
C ILE A 22 -12.92 -11.47 -32.85
N SER A 23 -13.36 -12.64 -32.40
CA SER A 23 -12.72 -13.32 -31.28
C SER A 23 -11.36 -13.81 -31.80
N ARG A 24 -10.30 -13.04 -31.53
CA ARG A 24 -8.93 -13.54 -31.68
C ARG A 24 -8.73 -14.67 -30.66
N PRO A 25 -8.23 -15.85 -31.04
CA PRO A 25 -7.93 -16.90 -30.08
C PRO A 25 -6.59 -16.59 -29.40
N GLU A 26 -6.55 -15.61 -28.50
CA GLU A 26 -5.32 -15.24 -27.75
C GLU A 26 -5.08 -16.12 -26.51
N ALA A 27 -6.10 -16.87 -26.05
CA ALA A 27 -6.04 -17.65 -24.81
C ALA A 27 -5.28 -19.00 -24.92
N LEU A 28 -5.04 -19.54 -26.11
CA LEU A 28 -4.32 -20.83 -26.26
C LEU A 28 -2.79 -20.68 -26.25
N THR A 29 -2.30 -19.44 -26.39
CA THR A 29 -0.86 -19.16 -26.40
C THR A 29 -0.35 -18.64 -25.05
N GLU A 30 -1.14 -17.88 -24.29
CA GLU A 30 -0.61 -17.17 -23.12
C GLU A 30 -0.23 -18.10 -21.96
N GLU A 31 -1.08 -19.07 -21.61
CA GLU A 31 -0.77 -20.06 -20.54
C GLU A 31 0.29 -21.08 -20.96
N ALA A 32 0.21 -21.59 -22.20
CA ALA A 32 1.17 -22.59 -22.71
C ALA A 32 2.57 -21.99 -22.87
N PHE A 33 2.70 -20.77 -23.39
CA PHE A 33 3.97 -20.04 -23.41
C PHE A 33 4.40 -19.60 -22.00
N GLY A 34 3.43 -19.30 -21.12
CA GLY A 34 3.58 -19.18 -19.67
C GLY A 34 4.59 -20.16 -19.09
N VAL A 35 4.21 -21.43 -19.15
CA VAL A 35 4.92 -22.60 -18.63
C VAL A 35 6.18 -22.92 -19.44
N LEU A 36 6.12 -22.80 -20.78
CA LEU A 36 7.26 -23.07 -21.65
C LEU A 36 8.42 -22.11 -21.37
N SER A 37 8.13 -20.81 -21.28
CA SER A 37 9.13 -19.78 -20.98
C SER A 37 9.70 -19.94 -19.58
N GLU A 38 8.91 -20.34 -18.58
CA GLU A 38 9.43 -20.61 -17.23
C GLU A 38 10.38 -21.81 -17.21
N ARG A 39 10.06 -22.86 -17.97
CA ARG A 39 10.94 -24.03 -18.16
C ARG A 39 12.20 -23.68 -18.95
N PHE A 40 12.07 -22.88 -20.01
CA PHE A 40 13.19 -22.36 -20.79
C PHE A 40 14.11 -21.44 -19.98
N ALA A 41 13.56 -20.56 -19.15
CA ALA A 41 14.33 -19.66 -18.29
C ALA A 41 15.16 -20.44 -17.26
N ARG A 42 14.56 -21.46 -16.62
CA ARG A 42 15.30 -22.37 -15.73
C ARG A 42 16.39 -23.15 -16.47
N TYR A 43 16.11 -23.57 -17.70
CA TYR A 43 17.05 -24.33 -18.51
C TYR A 43 18.24 -23.49 -19.01
N MET A 44 18.00 -22.28 -19.55
CA MET A 44 19.05 -21.37 -20.00
C MET A 44 19.84 -20.73 -18.86
N GLY A 45 19.23 -20.51 -17.69
CA GLY A 45 19.91 -19.93 -16.53
C GLY A 45 20.92 -20.87 -15.86
N THR A 46 20.97 -22.15 -16.26
CA THR A 46 21.85 -23.15 -15.65
C THR A 46 23.03 -23.50 -16.54
N ALA A 47 24.23 -23.64 -15.98
CA ALA A 47 25.47 -23.97 -16.70
C ALA A 47 25.41 -25.28 -17.51
N TYR A 48 24.43 -26.15 -17.23
CA TYR A 48 24.22 -27.41 -17.95
C TYR A 48 23.88 -27.23 -19.44
N PHE A 49 23.20 -26.14 -19.84
CA PHE A 49 22.90 -25.90 -21.26
C PHE A 49 24.17 -25.73 -22.09
N LEU A 50 25.10 -24.91 -21.60
CA LEU A 50 26.39 -24.66 -22.26
C LEU A 50 27.19 -25.96 -22.35
N ILE A 51 27.27 -26.73 -21.26
CA ILE A 51 27.99 -28.01 -21.23
C ILE A 51 27.40 -28.99 -22.26
N GLY A 52 26.07 -29.13 -22.31
CA GLY A 52 25.41 -30.02 -23.28
C GLY A 52 25.66 -29.59 -24.72
N MET A 53 25.58 -28.29 -25.03
CA MET A 53 25.87 -27.76 -26.36
C MET A 53 27.34 -27.96 -26.76
N THR A 54 28.29 -27.76 -25.83
CA THR A 54 29.71 -28.02 -26.09
C THR A 54 29.97 -29.49 -26.38
N ILE A 55 29.39 -30.40 -25.59
CA ILE A 55 29.52 -31.85 -25.81
C ILE A 55 28.94 -32.23 -27.19
N PHE A 56 27.78 -31.69 -27.56
CA PHE A 56 27.16 -31.94 -28.85
C PHE A 56 28.05 -31.48 -30.02
N VAL A 57 28.58 -30.25 -29.96
CA VAL A 57 29.50 -29.73 -30.99
C VAL A 57 30.77 -30.57 -31.07
N LEU A 58 31.35 -30.93 -29.92
CA LEU A 58 32.54 -31.77 -29.86
C LEU A 58 32.28 -33.15 -30.45
N ALA A 59 31.15 -33.78 -30.12
CA ALA A 59 30.75 -35.08 -30.64
C ALA A 59 30.55 -35.04 -32.17
N TRP A 60 29.94 -33.97 -32.70
CA TRP A 60 29.76 -33.79 -34.14
C TRP A 60 31.10 -33.65 -34.87
N VAL A 61 31.99 -32.81 -34.35
CA VAL A 61 33.34 -32.61 -34.92
C VAL A 61 34.12 -33.91 -34.85
N LEU A 62 34.12 -34.59 -33.71
CA LEU A 62 34.84 -35.85 -33.50
C LEU A 62 34.31 -36.95 -34.43
N TRP A 63 32.98 -37.05 -34.59
CA TRP A 63 32.37 -37.98 -35.53
C TRP A 63 32.85 -37.72 -36.96
N ASN A 64 32.80 -36.47 -37.43
CA ASN A 64 33.20 -36.14 -38.79
C ASN A 64 34.71 -36.21 -39.04
N LEU A 65 35.55 -36.06 -38.00
CA LEU A 65 37.00 -36.25 -38.09
C LEU A 65 37.41 -37.72 -38.12
N LEU A 66 36.84 -38.54 -37.23
CA LEU A 66 37.25 -39.95 -37.05
C LEU A 66 36.50 -40.90 -37.99
N ALA A 67 35.36 -40.48 -38.56
CA ALA A 67 34.62 -41.30 -39.51
C ALA A 67 35.46 -41.60 -40.77
N PRO A 68 35.39 -42.84 -41.29
CA PRO A 68 35.92 -43.17 -42.62
C PRO A 68 35.33 -42.26 -43.69
N SER A 69 36.09 -41.97 -44.74
CA SER A 69 35.73 -41.02 -45.81
C SER A 69 34.33 -41.23 -46.39
N ASP A 70 33.86 -42.48 -46.43
CA ASP A 70 32.56 -42.84 -46.97
C ASP A 70 31.37 -42.44 -46.07
N TRP A 71 31.60 -42.19 -44.78
CA TRP A 71 30.58 -41.87 -43.76
C TRP A 71 30.71 -40.45 -43.19
N ARG A 72 31.60 -39.63 -43.75
CA ARG A 72 31.72 -38.21 -43.38
C ARG A 72 30.53 -37.45 -43.96
N PHE A 73 29.66 -36.99 -43.08
CA PHE A 73 28.51 -36.19 -43.48
C PHE A 73 28.87 -34.70 -43.67
N ASP A 74 29.87 -34.20 -42.93
CA ASP A 74 30.22 -32.79 -42.85
C ASP A 74 31.74 -32.61 -42.73
N GLU A 75 32.43 -32.57 -43.87
CA GLU A 75 33.89 -32.43 -43.94
C GLU A 75 34.33 -30.97 -43.68
N TYR A 76 35.58 -30.78 -43.24
CA TYR A 76 36.12 -29.44 -42.96
C TYR A 76 35.92 -28.52 -44.18
N PRO A 77 35.19 -27.39 -44.06
CA PRO A 77 35.01 -26.52 -42.88
C PRO A 77 33.69 -26.67 -42.07
N PHE A 78 33.01 -27.82 -42.08
CA PHE A 78 31.75 -28.08 -41.33
C PHE A 78 30.59 -27.15 -41.71
N ILE A 79 30.19 -27.20 -42.98
CA ILE A 79 29.14 -26.33 -43.51
C ILE A 79 27.78 -26.64 -42.86
N PHE A 80 27.46 -27.91 -42.60
CA PHE A 80 26.17 -28.27 -42.01
C PHE A 80 26.06 -27.81 -40.57
N LEU A 81 27.11 -28.00 -39.77
CA LEU A 81 27.17 -27.48 -38.40
C LEU A 81 27.00 -25.96 -38.39
N THR A 82 27.67 -25.26 -39.31
CA THR A 82 27.57 -23.79 -39.42
C THR A 82 26.18 -23.33 -39.82
N LEU A 83 25.55 -24.00 -40.79
CA LEU A 83 24.17 -23.71 -41.21
C LEU A 83 23.18 -23.95 -40.07
N MET A 84 23.34 -25.04 -39.32
CA MET A 84 22.49 -25.34 -38.18
C MET A 84 22.65 -24.31 -37.05
N LEU A 85 23.88 -23.92 -36.71
CA LEU A 85 24.13 -22.89 -35.69
C LEU A 85 23.59 -21.51 -36.11
N SER A 86 23.72 -21.14 -37.38
CA SER A 86 23.16 -19.87 -37.87
C SER A 86 21.63 -19.87 -37.85
N LEU A 87 20.99 -20.99 -38.22
CA LEU A 87 19.55 -21.18 -38.07
C LEU A 87 19.13 -21.15 -36.60
N GLN A 88 19.91 -21.79 -35.70
CA GLN A 88 19.66 -21.78 -34.26
C GLN A 88 19.59 -20.33 -33.73
N ALA A 89 20.56 -19.50 -34.09
CA ALA A 89 20.57 -18.09 -33.70
C ALA A 89 19.39 -17.31 -34.30
N SER A 90 19.04 -17.58 -35.57
CA SER A 90 17.95 -16.90 -36.27
C SER A 90 16.58 -17.17 -35.66
N TYR A 91 16.28 -18.40 -35.25
CA TYR A 91 14.99 -18.71 -34.59
C TYR A 91 14.97 -18.34 -33.11
N ALA A 92 16.13 -18.26 -32.45
CA ALA A 92 16.23 -17.84 -31.06
C ALA A 92 15.82 -16.37 -30.89
N ALA A 93 16.22 -15.47 -31.81
CA ALA A 93 15.91 -14.04 -31.74
C ALA A 93 14.40 -13.72 -31.57
N PRO A 94 13.48 -14.21 -32.42
CA PRO A 94 12.05 -13.93 -32.26
C PRO A 94 11.45 -14.55 -31.00
N LEU A 95 11.93 -15.73 -30.56
CA LEU A 95 11.47 -16.34 -29.31
C LEU A 95 11.94 -15.54 -28.08
N ILE A 96 13.16 -15.03 -28.12
CA ILE A 96 13.70 -14.14 -27.08
C ILE A 96 12.90 -12.85 -27.04
N LEU A 97 12.58 -12.25 -28.19
CA LEU A 97 11.75 -11.03 -28.25
C LEU A 97 10.35 -11.23 -27.65
N LEU A 98 9.71 -12.37 -27.94
CA LEU A 98 8.42 -12.72 -27.33
C LEU A 98 8.54 -12.93 -25.82
N ALA A 99 9.61 -13.61 -25.37
CA ALA A 99 9.87 -13.80 -23.95
C ALA A 99 10.13 -12.47 -23.23
N GLN A 100 10.87 -11.55 -23.88
CA GLN A 100 11.19 -10.22 -23.36
C GLN A 100 9.96 -9.33 -23.27
N ASN A 101 9.10 -9.28 -24.28
CA ASN A 101 7.86 -8.48 -24.23
C ASN A 101 7.01 -8.87 -23.01
N ARG A 102 6.82 -10.18 -22.80
CA ARG A 102 6.05 -10.69 -21.66
C ARG A 102 6.74 -10.40 -20.31
N GLN A 103 8.07 -10.43 -20.27
CA GLN A 103 8.80 -10.08 -19.06
C GLN A 103 8.64 -8.60 -18.73
N ALA A 104 8.73 -7.72 -19.73
CA ALA A 104 8.46 -6.30 -19.57
C ALA A 104 7.02 -6.00 -19.11
N ASP A 105 6.03 -6.76 -19.60
CA ASP A 105 4.64 -6.62 -19.15
C ASP A 105 4.48 -6.99 -17.66
N ARG A 106 5.11 -8.08 -17.21
CA ARG A 106 5.13 -8.44 -15.78
C ARG A 106 5.85 -7.41 -14.93
N ASP A 107 7.01 -6.96 -15.38
CA ASP A 107 7.81 -5.97 -14.66
C ASP A 107 7.02 -4.66 -14.53
N ARG A 108 6.25 -4.28 -15.56
CA ARG A 108 5.34 -3.13 -15.50
C ARG A 108 4.27 -3.30 -14.44
N VAL A 109 3.56 -4.44 -14.41
CA VAL A 109 2.52 -4.71 -13.40
C VAL A 109 3.10 -4.71 -11.99
N ALA A 110 4.28 -5.31 -11.81
CA ALA A 110 4.97 -5.32 -10.52
C ALA A 110 5.31 -3.89 -10.07
N LEU A 111 5.81 -3.04 -10.97
CA LEU A 111 6.10 -1.63 -10.68
C LEU A 111 4.86 -0.80 -10.35
N GLU A 112 3.72 -1.06 -11.01
CA GLU A 112 2.45 -0.39 -10.70
C GLU A 112 1.92 -0.79 -9.31
N GLN A 113 2.04 -2.07 -8.95
CA GLN A 113 1.68 -2.56 -7.62
C GLN A 113 2.59 -2.00 -6.53
N ASP A 114 3.90 -1.92 -6.80
CA ASP A 114 4.89 -1.37 -5.87
C ASP A 114 4.59 0.10 -5.57
N ARG A 115 4.36 0.92 -6.61
CA ARG A 115 3.92 2.31 -6.45
C ARG A 115 2.66 2.45 -5.60
N THR A 116 1.64 1.64 -5.88
CA THR A 116 0.38 1.65 -5.12
C THR A 116 0.62 1.27 -3.64
N ARG A 117 1.55 0.35 -3.39
CA ARG A 117 1.91 -0.08 -2.04
C ARG A 117 2.67 1.03 -1.31
N ASP A 118 3.59 1.70 -1.97
CA ASP A 118 4.36 2.81 -1.41
C ASP A 118 3.48 4.00 -1.04
N GLU A 119 2.51 4.35 -1.89
CA GLU A 119 1.52 5.39 -1.58
C GLU A 119 0.72 5.04 -0.31
N ARG A 120 0.31 3.78 -0.15
CA ARG A 120 -0.38 3.31 1.07
C ARG A 120 0.53 3.34 2.29
N ASN A 121 1.77 2.87 2.16
CA ASN A 121 2.75 2.88 3.25
C ASN A 121 3.03 4.33 3.73
N LEU A 122 3.12 5.27 2.80
CA LEU A 122 3.30 6.69 3.10
C LEU A 122 2.08 7.23 3.85
N ALA A 123 0.86 6.96 3.38
CA ALA A 123 -0.37 7.36 4.06
C ALA A 123 -0.49 6.77 5.48
N ASP A 124 -0.15 5.49 5.65
CA ASP A 124 -0.14 4.83 6.96
C ASP A 124 0.90 5.46 7.90
N THR A 125 2.08 5.81 7.38
CA THR A 125 3.13 6.48 8.15
C THR A 125 2.71 7.88 8.58
N GLU A 126 2.07 8.64 7.69
CA GLU A 126 1.50 9.97 8.01
C GLU A 126 0.40 9.87 9.07
N PHE A 127 -0.47 8.86 8.95
CA PHE A 127 -1.52 8.59 9.93
C PHE A 127 -0.92 8.28 11.30
N LEU A 128 0.00 7.31 11.38
CA LEU A 128 0.68 6.94 12.62
C LEU A 128 1.43 8.13 13.23
N THR A 129 2.08 8.96 12.42
CA THR A 129 2.78 10.16 12.90
C THR A 129 1.80 11.16 13.53
N ARG A 130 0.63 11.36 12.91
CA ARG A 130 -0.42 12.24 13.46
C ARG A 130 -1.01 11.67 14.75
N GLU A 131 -1.30 10.37 14.80
CA GLU A 131 -1.79 9.70 16.00
C GLU A 131 -0.78 9.77 17.15
N VAL A 132 0.50 9.54 16.88
CA VAL A 132 1.58 9.67 17.89
C VAL A 132 1.70 11.11 18.38
N ALA A 133 1.58 12.10 17.51
CA ALA A 133 1.58 13.51 17.90
C ALA A 133 0.39 13.85 18.81
N ALA A 134 -0.81 13.37 18.47
CA ALA A 134 -2.01 13.54 19.28
C ALA A 134 -1.89 12.85 20.65
N LEU A 135 -1.42 11.60 20.67
CA LEU A 135 -1.16 10.83 21.89
C LEU A 135 -0.14 11.54 22.79
N ARG A 136 0.93 12.10 22.22
CA ARG A 136 1.94 12.86 22.96
C ARG A 136 1.36 14.09 23.64
N ILE A 137 0.47 14.83 22.98
CA ILE A 137 -0.21 16.00 23.56
C ILE A 137 -1.10 15.56 24.73
N ALA A 138 -1.92 14.53 24.54
CA ALA A 138 -2.78 13.98 25.58
C ALA A 138 -2.00 13.48 26.82
N MET A 139 -0.84 12.84 26.62
CA MET A 139 0.05 12.44 27.72
C MET A 139 0.69 13.64 28.45
N ARG A 140 1.03 14.72 27.74
CA ARG A 140 1.63 15.91 28.36
C ARG A 140 0.66 16.61 29.31
N ASP A 141 -0.60 16.72 28.92
CA ASP A 141 -1.65 17.40 29.70
C ASP A 141 -2.01 16.62 30.98
N SER A 142 -2.03 15.29 30.92
CA SER A 142 -2.28 14.43 32.10
C SER A 142 -1.08 14.40 33.05
N ALA A 143 0.15 14.21 32.54
CA ALA A 143 1.33 14.12 33.39
C ALA A 143 1.64 15.43 34.14
N THR A 144 1.51 16.60 33.49
CA THR A 144 1.90 17.87 34.11
C THR A 144 0.91 18.31 35.19
N ARG A 145 -0.40 18.13 34.95
CA ARG A 145 -1.44 18.57 35.88
C ARG A 145 -1.46 17.73 37.14
N ASP A 146 -1.40 16.41 37.01
CA ASP A 146 -1.50 15.51 38.17
C ASP A 146 -0.19 15.47 38.97
N PHE A 147 0.97 15.56 38.31
CA PHE A 147 2.27 15.64 38.97
C PHE A 147 2.45 16.93 39.77
N VAL A 148 2.19 18.09 39.16
CA VAL A 148 2.30 19.40 39.85
C VAL A 148 1.32 19.47 41.01
N ARG A 149 0.12 18.89 40.87
CA ARG A 149 -0.87 18.82 41.95
C ARG A 149 -0.45 17.88 43.08
N GLY A 150 0.24 16.78 42.76
CA GLY A 150 0.83 15.86 43.73
C GLY A 150 1.91 16.55 44.56
N GLU A 151 2.91 17.14 43.90
CA GLU A 151 3.99 17.86 44.58
C GLU A 151 3.51 19.06 45.39
N LEU A 152 2.53 19.82 44.89
CA LEU A 152 1.93 20.89 45.68
C LEU A 152 1.26 20.36 46.94
N ARG A 153 0.61 19.20 46.88
CA ARG A 153 -0.03 18.56 48.04
C ARG A 153 1.01 18.05 49.03
N ASP A 154 2.01 17.34 48.54
CA ASP A 154 3.08 16.81 49.38
C ASP A 154 3.85 17.93 50.08
N LEU A 155 4.15 19.03 49.38
CA LEU A 155 4.78 20.22 49.98
C LEU A 155 3.85 20.96 50.96
N LEU A 156 2.54 21.00 50.69
CA LEU A 156 1.53 21.57 51.61
C LEU A 156 1.46 20.75 52.90
N ASP A 157 1.40 19.43 52.78
CA ASP A 157 1.36 18.51 53.91
C ASP A 157 2.67 18.58 54.71
N GLU A 158 3.82 18.67 54.05
CA GLU A 158 5.14 18.84 54.70
C GLU A 158 5.25 20.18 55.47
N MET A 159 4.64 21.25 54.96
CA MET A 159 4.59 22.55 55.64
C MET A 159 3.62 22.54 56.84
N GLU A 160 2.52 21.81 56.73
CA GLU A 160 1.57 21.58 57.83
C GLU A 160 2.24 20.78 58.97
N GLU A 161 2.99 19.74 58.62
CA GLU A 161 3.74 18.91 59.56
C GLU A 161 4.91 19.67 60.24
N ARG A 162 5.46 20.70 59.57
CA ARG A 162 6.52 21.58 60.10
C ARG A 162 6.03 22.82 60.85
N GLY A 163 4.73 23.09 60.91
CA GLY A 163 4.13 24.05 61.84
C GLY A 163 4.21 25.55 61.49
N LEU A 164 4.22 25.94 60.20
CA LEU A 164 4.24 27.36 59.78
C LEU A 164 2.96 27.79 59.00
N VAL A 165 1.87 27.97 59.74
CA VAL A 165 0.64 28.78 59.55
C VAL A 165 0.03 29.02 58.14
N VAL A 166 -1.22 28.57 57.94
CA VAL A 166 -2.36 29.46 57.54
C VAL A 166 -3.59 29.11 58.37
N GLY A 167 -3.93 30.01 59.31
CA GLY A 167 -5.18 29.95 60.06
C GLY A 167 -6.37 30.07 59.11
N ARG A 168 -7.17 29.00 59.04
CA ARG A 168 -8.53 29.04 58.51
C ARG A 168 -9.31 30.03 59.39
N LEU A 169 -9.57 31.25 58.91
CA LEU A 169 -10.63 32.07 59.50
C LEU A 169 -11.93 31.28 59.34
N ALA A 170 -12.39 30.73 60.46
CA ALA A 170 -13.75 30.21 60.59
C ALA A 170 -14.73 31.39 60.41
N PRO A 171 -15.86 31.22 59.72
CA PRO A 171 -16.91 32.22 59.72
C PRO A 171 -17.44 32.39 61.15
N ASP A 172 -17.45 33.61 61.65
CA ASP A 172 -17.98 33.96 62.96
C ASP A 172 -19.52 33.88 62.93
N ASP A 173 -20.08 32.79 63.45
CA ASP A 173 -21.53 32.57 63.64
C ASP A 173 -22.10 33.39 64.80
N ARG A 174 -21.79 34.70 64.87
CA ARG A 174 -22.24 35.59 65.94
C ARG A 174 -22.66 36.95 65.40
N ASP A 175 -23.87 37.02 64.84
CA ASP A 175 -24.73 38.23 64.90
C ASP A 175 -26.09 37.99 64.20
N ALA A 176 -26.77 36.88 64.51
CA ALA A 176 -28.13 36.60 64.01
C ALA A 176 -29.20 36.53 65.12
N SER A 177 -28.92 37.10 66.30
CA SER A 177 -29.84 37.00 67.44
C SER A 177 -29.94 38.28 68.26
N ASP A 178 -30.16 39.46 67.63
CA ASP A 178 -30.61 40.63 68.41
C ASP A 178 -31.40 41.69 67.61
N THR A 179 -32.38 41.28 66.80
CA THR A 179 -33.27 42.30 66.16
C THR A 179 -34.74 41.90 66.03
N ALA A 180 -35.17 40.81 66.66
CA ALA A 180 -36.55 40.34 66.63
C ALA A 180 -37.30 40.57 67.97
N ARG A 181 -37.29 41.82 68.46
CA ARG A 181 -38.25 42.39 69.42
C ARG A 181 -37.95 43.89 69.41
N THR A 182 -38.75 44.73 68.79
CA THR A 182 -40.01 45.22 69.36
C THR A 182 -40.76 45.99 68.26
N ARG A 183 -42.07 45.81 68.25
CA ARG A 183 -43.05 46.34 67.29
C ARG A 183 -43.21 47.88 67.38
N PRO A 184 -43.92 48.48 66.40
CA PRO A 184 -43.84 49.89 65.99
C PRO A 184 -44.78 50.79 66.80
N ASP A 185 -44.58 52.11 66.72
CA ASP A 185 -45.69 53.00 66.36
C ASP A 185 -45.25 54.41 65.97
N GLU A 186 -46.01 54.94 65.01
CA GLU A 186 -46.43 56.32 64.83
C GLU A 186 -45.42 57.47 64.65
N GLY A 187 -45.65 58.19 63.55
CA GLY A 187 -46.04 59.59 63.71
C GLY A 187 -45.09 60.62 63.12
N GLY A 188 -45.50 61.16 61.98
CA GLY A 188 -45.58 62.62 61.89
C GLY A 188 -44.38 63.37 61.34
N SER A 189 -44.54 63.72 60.07
CA SER A 189 -44.60 65.13 59.65
C SER A 189 -43.31 65.90 59.33
N HIS A 190 -43.48 66.66 58.25
CA HIS A 190 -42.77 67.87 57.86
C HIS A 190 -41.32 67.72 57.35
N ARG A 191 -40.84 68.49 56.38
CA ARG A 191 -41.41 69.45 55.42
C ARG A 191 -40.17 70.11 54.81
N SER A 192 -40.07 70.11 53.47
CA SER A 192 -39.35 71.12 52.66
C SER A 192 -37.83 71.26 52.91
N THR A 193 -36.98 71.60 51.95
CA THR A 193 -37.06 72.36 50.70
C THR A 193 -36.00 71.83 49.76
#